data_AF-A0A1I7EAA6-F1
#
_entry.id   AF-A0A1I7EAA6-F1
#
_cell.length_a   1.000
_cell.length_b   1.000
_cell.length_c   1.000
_cell.angle_alpha   90.00
_cell.angle_beta   90.00
_cell.angle_gamma   90.00
#
_symmetry.space_group_name_H-M   'P 1'
#
loop_
_entity.id
_entity.type
_entity.pdbx_description
1 polymer ?
#
loop_
_entity_poly.entity_id
_entity_poly.type
_entity_poly.pdbx_seq_one_letter_code
_entity_poly.pdbx_strand_id
1 'polypeptide(L)'
;MGQAVIVFAEVMLALELNPAEQLLVTATDIDPLAADMTFIQLSLLGIPAIVNTGNSLALTVNRTRHTPVYYFQSLGGPYPAA
;
A
#
# COMPACT_ATOMS: atom_id res chain seq x y z
N MET A 1 -10.54 -1.05 -5.59
CA MET A 1 -10.53 -2.00 -4.45
C MET A 1 -9.31 -2.93 -4.53
N GLY A 2 -8.33 -2.78 -3.63
CA GLY A 2 -7.00 -3.42 -3.68
C GLY A 2 -6.92 -4.96 -3.52
N GLN A 3 -7.98 -5.72 -3.84
CA GLN A 3 -8.02 -7.18 -3.70
C GLN A 3 -6.93 -7.89 -4.51
N ALA A 4 -6.61 -7.39 -5.71
CA ALA A 4 -5.54 -7.96 -6.54
C ALA A 4 -4.17 -7.93 -5.86
N VAL A 5 -3.91 -6.88 -5.06
CA VAL A 5 -2.65 -6.73 -4.32
C VAL A 5 -2.60 -7.70 -3.14
N ILE A 6 -3.73 -7.93 -2.48
CA ILE A 6 -3.84 -8.89 -1.37
C ILE A 6 -3.57 -10.30 -1.88
N VAL A 7 -4.20 -10.68 -2.99
CA VAL A 7 -3.96 -11.99 -3.63
C VAL A 7 -2.49 -12.14 -4.02
N PHE A 8 -1.86 -11.08 -4.54
CA PHE A 8 -0.44 -11.12 -4.87
C PHE A 8 0.44 -11.34 -3.63
N ALA A 9 0.15 -10.65 -2.52
CA ALA A 9 0.87 -10.84 -1.26
C ALA A 9 0.67 -12.26 -0.68
N GLU A 10 -0.53 -12.83 -0.80
CA GLU A 10 -0.81 -14.21 -0.41
C GLU A 10 -0.01 -15.22 -1.26
N VAL A 11 0.08 -14.99 -2.57
CA VAL A 11 0.91 -15.81 -3.47
C VAL A 11 2.40 -15.70 -3.11
N MET A 12 2.89 -14.50 -2.76
CA MET A 12 4.27 -14.35 -2.28
C MET A 12 4.52 -15.15 -1.01
N LEU A 13 3.60 -15.11 -0.04
CA LEU A 13 3.70 -15.91 1.17
C LEU A 13 3.71 -17.41 0.87
N ALA A 14 2.90 -17.86 -0.08
CA ALA A 14 2.89 -19.26 -0.53
C ALA A 14 4.21 -19.69 -1.20
N LEU A 15 5.00 -18.74 -1.71
CA LEU A 15 6.33 -18.96 -2.27
C LEU A 15 7.46 -18.72 -1.23
N GLU A 16 7.13 -18.65 0.06
CA GLU A 16 8.07 -18.34 1.17
C GLU A 16 8.77 -16.99 1.05
N LEU A 17 8.22 -16.07 0.25
CA LEU A 17 8.68 -14.69 0.14
C LEU A 17 7.96 -13.84 1.19
N ASN A 18 8.69 -12.92 1.82
CA ASN A 18 8.12 -12.03 2.84
C ASN A 18 7.60 -10.74 2.17
N PRO A 19 6.27 -10.59 1.97
CA PRO A 19 5.71 -9.40 1.35
C PRO A 19 5.91 -8.14 2.19
N ALA A 20 6.09 -8.26 3.50
CA ALA A 20 6.35 -7.07 4.32
C ALA A 20 7.65 -6.40 3.87
N GLU A 21 8.73 -7.15 3.68
CA GLU A 21 10.05 -6.62 3.30
C GLU A 21 10.22 -6.43 1.79
N GLN A 22 9.56 -7.25 0.97
CA GLN A 22 9.84 -7.36 -0.47
C GLN A 22 8.77 -6.73 -1.38
N LEU A 23 7.65 -6.25 -0.83
CA LEU A 23 6.55 -5.69 -1.61
C LEU A 23 6.16 -4.31 -1.09
N LEU A 24 6.41 -3.26 -1.88
CA LEU A 24 5.82 -1.93 -1.68
C LEU A 24 4.61 -1.74 -2.59
N VAL A 25 3.47 -1.40 -1.99
CA VAL A 25 2.23 -1.17 -2.74
C VAL A 25 2.00 0.32 -2.93
N THR A 26 1.79 0.76 -4.16
CA THR A 26 1.25 2.10 -4.43
C THR A 26 -0.09 1.98 -5.11
N ALA A 27 -1.13 2.56 -4.51
CA ALA A 27 -2.50 2.51 -5.01
C ALA A 27 -3.07 3.92 -5.10
N THR A 28 -3.78 4.22 -6.19
CA THR A 28 -4.52 5.47 -6.35
C THR A 28 -5.97 5.14 -6.73
N ASP A 29 -6.92 5.69 -5.98
CA ASP A 29 -8.35 5.55 -6.27
C ASP A 29 -9.03 6.93 -6.28
N ILE A 30 -9.99 7.11 -7.18
CA ILE A 30 -10.75 8.36 -7.28
C ILE A 30 -11.80 8.46 -6.17
N ASP A 31 -12.28 7.32 -5.69
CA ASP A 31 -13.24 7.26 -4.58
C ASP A 31 -12.48 7.26 -3.24
N PRO A 32 -12.69 8.26 -2.37
CA PRO A 32 -12.07 8.31 -1.04
C PRO A 32 -12.43 7.11 -0.17
N LEU A 33 -13.62 6.53 -0.29
CA LEU A 33 -14.02 5.36 0.48
C LEU A 33 -13.22 4.12 0.04
N ALA A 34 -13.04 3.95 -1.26
CA ALA A 34 -12.24 2.86 -1.83
C ALA A 34 -10.76 2.98 -1.45
N ALA A 35 -10.22 4.20 -1.44
CA ALA A 35 -8.87 4.48 -0.96
C ALA A 35 -8.73 4.15 0.54
N ASP A 36 -9.65 4.58 1.39
CA ASP A 36 -9.61 4.32 2.83
C ASP A 36 -9.76 2.81 3.14
N MET A 37 -10.62 2.07 2.42
CA MET A 37 -10.71 0.61 2.56
C MET A 37 -9.40 -0.09 2.18
N THR A 38 -8.76 0.35 1.10
CA THR A 38 -7.48 -0.20 0.65
C THR A 38 -6.38 0.07 1.69
N PHE A 39 -6.36 1.28 2.26
CA PHE A 39 -5.46 1.64 3.35
C PHE A 39 -5.64 0.74 4.59
N ILE A 40 -6.88 0.49 5.01
CA ILE A 40 -7.18 -0.37 6.16
C ILE A 40 -6.72 -1.81 5.89
N GLN A 41 -7.07 -2.39 4.74
CA GLN A 41 -6.73 -3.79 4.43
C GLN A 41 -5.21 -4.01 4.38
N LEU A 42 -4.46 -3.12 3.73
CA LEU A 42 -3.00 -3.23 3.66
C LEU A 42 -2.33 -3.00 5.02
N SER A 43 -2.89 -2.10 5.83
CA SER A 43 -2.42 -1.89 7.21
C SER A 43 -2.60 -3.13 8.08
N LEU A 44 -3.76 -3.81 7.98
CA LEU A 44 -4.06 -5.02 8.74
C LEU A 44 -3.20 -6.21 8.31
N LEU A 45 -2.86 -6.29 7.02
CA LEU A 45 -1.98 -7.32 6.48
C LEU A 45 -0.50 -7.06 6.77
N GLY A 46 -0.15 -5.91 7.34
CA GLY A 46 1.24 -5.56 7.61
C GLY A 46 2.05 -5.31 6.34
N ILE A 47 1.41 -4.84 5.26
CA ILE A 47 2.08 -4.55 3.98
C ILE A 47 2.41 -3.06 3.92
N PRO A 48 3.66 -2.68 3.59
CA PRO A 48 4.01 -1.28 3.39
C PRO A 48 3.30 -0.75 2.13
N ALA A 49 2.57 0.35 2.27
CA ALA A 49 1.81 0.90 1.17
C ALA A 49 1.65 2.42 1.22
N ILE A 50 1.57 3.01 0.02
CA ILE A 50 1.25 4.40 -0.27
C ILE A 50 -0.11 4.42 -0.97
N VAL A 51 -1.12 5.00 -0.31
CA VAL A 51 -2.50 5.05 -0.81
C VAL A 51 -2.89 6.48 -1.09
N ASN A 52 -3.11 6.78 -2.36
CA ASN A 52 -3.52 8.08 -2.86
C ASN A 52 -5.03 8.11 -3.13
N THR A 53 -5.67 9.21 -2.77
CA THR A 53 -7.01 9.57 -3.24
C THR A 53 -6.86 10.64 -4.32
N GLY A 54 -7.31 10.36 -5.53
CA GLY A 54 -7.10 11.26 -6.66
C GLY A 54 -7.44 10.66 -8.02
N ASN A 55 -7.34 11.47 -9.06
CA ASN A 55 -7.59 11.02 -10.43
C ASN A 55 -6.27 10.63 -11.09
N SER A 56 -6.06 9.32 -11.26
CA SER A 56 -4.88 8.77 -11.92
C SER A 56 -4.72 9.19 -13.37
N LEU A 57 -5.81 9.47 -14.10
CA LEU A 57 -5.76 9.95 -15.50
C LEU A 57 -5.39 11.43 -15.59
N ALA A 58 -5.82 12.23 -14.63
CA ALA A 58 -5.47 13.65 -14.53
C ALA A 58 -4.16 13.89 -13.77
N LEU A 59 -3.53 12.83 -13.24
CA LEU A 59 -2.35 12.87 -12.37
C LEU A 59 -2.52 13.79 -11.16
N THR A 60 -3.75 13.93 -10.66
CA THR A 60 -4.04 14.73 -9.47
C THR A 60 -4.16 13.84 -8.24
N VAL A 61 -3.48 14.23 -7.17
CA VAL A 61 -3.57 13.57 -5.86
C VAL A 61 -4.09 14.58 -4.86
N ASN A 62 -5.26 14.29 -4.29
CA ASN A 62 -5.91 15.13 -3.29
C ASN A 62 -5.44 14.77 -1.88
N ARG A 63 -5.08 13.50 -1.64
CA ARG A 63 -4.65 12.99 -0.35
C ARG A 63 -3.73 11.79 -0.51
N THR A 64 -2.70 11.70 0.31
CA THR A 64 -1.85 10.51 0.42
C THR A 64 -1.86 10.00 1.85
N ARG A 65 -1.97 8.67 2.02
CA ARG A 65 -1.86 7.97 3.30
C ARG A 65 -0.82 6.87 3.18
N HIS A 66 -0.04 6.69 4.24
CA HIS A 66 1.01 5.68 4.33
C HIS A 66 0.68 4.70 5.45
N THR A 67 0.78 3.39 5.19
CA THR A 67 0.50 2.38 6.22
C THR A 67 1.55 2.40 7.33
N PRO A 68 1.25 1.92 8.55
CA PRO A 68 2.23 1.91 9.63
C PRO A 68 3.54 1.18 9.27
N VAL A 69 3.47 0.08 8.53
CA VAL A 69 4.64 -0.69 8.08
C VAL A 69 5.54 0.10 7.14
N TYR A 70 4.97 0.99 6.33
CA TYR A 70 5.75 1.92 5.51
C TYR A 70 6.68 2.78 6.37
N TYR A 71 6.19 3.31 7.49
CA TYR A 71 7.01 4.13 8.39
C TYR A 71 8.07 3.30 9.13
N PHE A 72 7.74 2.08 9.55
CA PHE A 72 8.73 1.20 10.19
C PHE A 72 9.91 0.91 9.26
N GLN A 73 9.64 0.76 7.96
CA GLN A 73 10.68 0.52 6.97
C GLN A 73 11.33 1.78 6.42
N SER A 74 10.70 2.95 6.54
CA SER A 74 11.39 4.20 6.19
C SER A 74 12.36 4.68 7.28
N LEU A 75 12.12 4.27 8.54
CA LEU A 75 12.96 4.63 9.69
C LEU A 75 14.21 3.73 9.86
N GLY A 76 14.32 2.63 9.10
CA GLY A 76 15.48 1.74 9.19
C GLY A 76 15.64 0.73 8.04
N GLY A 77 14.80 0.82 7.01
CA GLY A 77 14.75 -0.09 5.86
C GLY A 77 14.94 0.65 4.51
N PRO A 78 14.61 0.00 3.38
CA PRO A 78 15.05 0.44 2.04
C PRO A 78 14.26 1.60 1.43
N TYR A 79 13.24 2.15 2.11
CA TYR A 79 12.33 3.13 1.54
C TYR A 79 12.63 4.56 2.01
N PRO A 80 12.40 5.58 1.16
CA PRO A 80 12.59 6.97 1.54
C PRO A 80 11.64 7.38 2.68
N ALA A 81 12.10 8.28 3.55
CA ALA A 81 11.26 8.89 4.57
C ALA A 81 10.08 9.64 3.92
N ALA A 82 8.87 9.41 4.44
CA ALA A 82 7.61 9.97 3.94
C ALA A 82 7.56 11.50 3.98
#